data_AF-S4Y6U6-F1
#
_entry.id   AF-S4Y6U6-F1
#
_cell.length_a   1.000
_cell.length_b   1.000
_cell.length_c   1.000
_cell.angle_alpha   90.00
_cell.angle_beta   90.00
_cell.angle_gamma   90.00
#
_symmetry.space_group_name_H-M   'P 1'
#
loop_
_entity.id
_entity.type
_entity.pdbx_description
1 polymer ?
#
loop_
_entity_poly.entity_id
_entity_poly.type
_entity_poly.pdbx_seq_one_letter_code
_entity_poly.pdbx_strand_id
1 'polypeptide(L)'
;MRISPQECTDLDLEVHRVLRGVPLNDVSAVDLPGGGAARTIDDVRALLRHPVSRWTSAYMALIEPFRRFIVYPSILRQLREAWRAAL
;
A
#
# COMPACT_ATOMS: atom_id res chain seq x y z
N MET A 1 10.80 2.73 11.71
CA MET A 1 10.60 4.15 12.08
C MET A 1 9.11 4.31 12.38
N ARG A 2 8.74 4.52 13.64
CA ARG A 2 7.36 4.84 14.04
C ARG A 2 7.29 6.36 14.16
N ILE A 3 6.33 6.98 13.47
CA ILE A 3 6.12 8.43 13.46
C ILE A 3 5.06 8.74 14.52
N SER A 4 5.20 9.85 15.24
CA SER A 4 4.21 10.28 16.24
C SER A 4 2.88 10.67 15.56
N PRO A 5 1.71 10.46 16.16
CA PRO A 5 0.43 10.90 15.59
C PRO A 5 0.40 12.39 15.23
N GLN A 6 1.05 13.22 16.06
CA GLN A 6 1.17 14.66 15.81
C GLN A 6 2.07 14.96 14.61
N GLU A 7 3.20 14.25 14.49
CA GLU A 7 4.12 14.36 13.37
C GLU A 7 3.48 13.90 12.05
N CYS A 8 2.59 12.90 12.10
CA CYS A 8 1.77 12.47 10.95
C CYS A 8 0.77 13.56 10.51
N THR A 9 0.17 14.27 11.47
CA THR A 9 -0.83 15.32 11.22
C THR A 9 -0.19 16.60 10.67
N ASP A 10 1.03 16.92 11.12
CA ASP A 10 1.79 18.10 10.71
C ASP A 10 2.41 17.97 9.30
N LEU A 11 2.42 16.76 8.73
CA LEU A 11 2.84 16.53 7.36
C LEU A 11 1.81 17.13 6.37
N ASP A 12 2.20 18.18 5.66
CA ASP A 12 1.41 18.81 4.58
C ASP A 12 1.38 17.92 3.32
N LEU A 13 0.76 16.75 3.45
CA LEU A 13 0.49 15.85 2.35
C LEU A 13 -0.87 16.21 1.74
N GLU A 14 -0.95 16.27 0.42
CA GLU A 14 -2.21 16.49 -0.30
C GLU A 14 -3.31 15.50 0.15
N VAL A 15 -2.90 14.27 0.52
CA VAL A 15 -3.78 13.25 1.06
C VAL A 15 -4.45 13.65 2.38
N HIS A 16 -3.77 14.40 3.25
CA HIS A 16 -4.33 14.91 4.51
C HIS A 16 -5.42 15.95 4.26
N ARG A 17 -5.30 16.73 3.18
CA ARG A 17 -6.34 17.68 2.76
C ARG A 17 -7.57 16.94 2.23
N VAL A 18 -7.38 15.88 1.43
CA VAL A 18 -8.46 15.06 0.88
C VAL A 18 -9.19 14.27 1.97
N LEU A 19 -8.46 13.75 2.95
CA LEU A 19 -9.00 12.94 4.05
C LEU A 19 -9.45 13.77 5.26
N ARG A 20 -9.42 15.11 5.19
CA ARG A 20 -9.77 15.98 6.31
C ARG A 20 -11.23 15.79 6.69
N GLY A 21 -11.49 15.30 7.90
CA GLY A 21 -12.84 15.01 8.40
C GLY A 21 -13.31 13.56 8.18
N VAL A 22 -12.51 12.72 7.50
CA VAL A 22 -12.74 11.28 7.44
C VAL A 22 -12.16 10.66 8.72
N PRO A 23 -12.95 9.91 9.52
CA PRO A 23 -12.42 9.22 10.70
C PRO A 23 -11.45 8.13 10.25
N LEU A 24 -10.15 8.44 10.31
CA LEU A 24 -9.09 7.47 10.10
C LEU A 24 -8.92 6.67 11.39
N ASN A 25 -9.44 5.45 11.40
CA ASN A 25 -9.16 4.52 12.48
C ASN A 25 -7.72 4.01 12.34
N ASP A 26 -6.88 4.35 13.32
CA ASP A 26 -5.52 3.85 13.40
C ASP A 26 -5.54 2.35 13.75
N VAL A 27 -5.36 1.50 12.76
CA VAL A 27 -5.13 0.06 12.94
C VAL A 27 -3.66 -0.16 13.26
N SER A 28 -3.27 0.28 14.45
CA SER A 28 -1.90 0.11 14.99
C SER A 28 -1.51 -1.35 15.13
N ALA A 29 -2.50 -2.24 15.26
CA ALA A 29 -2.37 -3.69 15.14
C ALA A 29 -3.67 -4.28 14.57
N VAL A 30 -3.53 -5.20 13.62
CA VAL A 30 -4.64 -6.04 13.13
C VAL A 30 -4.30 -7.47 13.52
N ASP A 31 -5.12 -8.07 14.38
CA ASP A 31 -5.01 -9.49 14.72
C ASP A 31 -5.42 -10.30 13.50
N LEU A 32 -4.43 -10.73 12.72
CA LEU A 32 -4.64 -11.64 11.60
C LEU A 32 -4.74 -13.07 12.15
N PRO A 33 -5.68 -13.89 11.64
CA PRO A 33 -5.75 -15.30 12.01
C PRO A 33 -4.40 -15.98 11.68
N GLY A 34 -3.73 -16.49 12.71
CA GLY A 34 -2.39 -17.09 12.62
C GLY A 34 -1.21 -16.17 12.92
N GLY A 35 -1.44 -14.89 13.24
CA GLY A 35 -0.41 -13.95 13.70
C GLY A 35 -0.24 -13.99 15.21
N GLY A 36 0.72 -14.77 15.74
CA GLY A 36 1.06 -14.77 17.17
C GLY A 36 1.80 -13.49 17.60
N ALA A 37 1.85 -13.19 18.89
CA ALA A 37 2.43 -11.94 19.46
C ALA A 37 3.90 -11.63 19.09
N ALA A 38 4.64 -12.62 18.58
CA ALA A 38 6.01 -12.45 18.08
C ALA A 38 6.10 -12.12 16.58
N ARG A 39 4.98 -12.19 15.84
CA ARG A 39 4.95 -11.90 14.40
C ARG A 39 4.71 -10.41 14.17
N THR A 40 5.72 -9.79 13.60
CA THR A 40 5.78 -8.35 13.34
C THR A 40 5.62 -8.08 11.84
N ILE A 41 5.34 -6.83 11.49
CA ILE A 41 5.35 -6.41 10.09
C ILE A 41 6.74 -6.59 9.45
N ASP A 42 7.81 -6.64 10.26
CA ASP A 42 9.16 -6.94 9.79
C ASP A 42 9.33 -8.39 9.33
N ASP A 43 8.59 -9.33 9.92
CA ASP A 43 8.53 -10.72 9.43
C ASP A 43 7.86 -10.79 8.06
N VAL A 44 6.74 -10.06 7.88
CA VAL A 44 6.05 -9.96 6.58
C VAL A 44 6.97 -9.31 5.55
N ARG A 45 7.65 -8.22 5.92
CA ARG A 45 8.62 -7.56 5.05
C ARG A 45 9.81 -8.47 4.71
N ALA A 46 10.23 -9.33 5.63
CA ALA A 46 11.26 -10.34 5.37
C ALA A 46 10.80 -11.35 4.32
N LEU A 47 9.55 -11.82 4.38
CA LEU A 47 8.98 -12.70 3.35
C LEU A 47 8.95 -12.02 1.97
N LEU A 48 8.58 -10.74 1.91
CA LEU A 48 8.52 -9.98 0.65
C LEU A 48 9.90 -9.71 0.01
N ARG A 49 10.98 -9.72 0.79
CA ARG A 49 12.34 -9.51 0.28
C ARG A 49 12.89 -10.73 -0.47
N HIS A 50 12.35 -11.92 -0.20
CA HIS A 50 12.78 -13.11 -0.89
C HIS A 50 11.98 -13.29 -2.18
N PRO A 51 12.64 -13.30 -3.36
CA PRO A 51 11.95 -13.63 -4.58
C PRO A 51 11.40 -15.04 -4.46
N VAL A 52 10.08 -15.20 -4.65
CA VAL A 52 9.38 -16.50 -4.61
C VAL A 52 9.99 -17.53 -5.57
N SER A 53 10.69 -17.06 -6.60
CA SER A 53 11.58 -17.86 -7.47
C SER A 53 12.47 -16.94 -8.31
N ARG A 54 13.67 -17.40 -8.68
CA ARG A 54 14.55 -16.71 -9.65
C ARG A 54 13.87 -16.50 -11.01
N TRP A 55 12.98 -17.41 -11.40
CA TRP A 55 12.20 -17.29 -12.64
C TRP A 55 11.12 -16.22 -12.55
N THR A 56 10.52 -16.03 -11.36
CA THR A 56 9.52 -14.97 -11.15
C THR A 56 10.14 -13.59 -11.33
N SER A 57 11.38 -13.35 -10.87
CA SER A 57 12.05 -12.07 -11.09
C SER A 57 12.27 -11.77 -12.57
N ALA A 58 12.70 -12.76 -13.36
CA ALA A 58 12.86 -12.61 -14.80
C ALA A 58 11.52 -12.38 -15.52
N TYR A 59 10.49 -13.15 -15.15
CA TYR A 59 9.12 -12.97 -15.64
C TYR A 59 8.58 -11.57 -15.31
N MET A 60 8.74 -11.11 -14.07
CA MET A 60 8.30 -9.79 -13.62
C MET A 60 8.99 -8.67 -14.39
N ALA A 61 10.31 -8.78 -14.61
CA ALA A 61 11.06 -7.80 -15.39
C ALA A 61 10.60 -7.74 -16.86
N LEU A 62 10.25 -8.89 -17.44
CA LEU A 62 9.75 -8.96 -18.82
C LEU A 62 8.38 -8.29 -18.97
N ILE A 63 7.49 -8.43 -17.98
CA ILE A 63 6.15 -7.83 -18.01
C ILE A 63 6.10 -6.41 -17.45
N GLU A 64 7.14 -5.96 -16.74
CA GLU A 64 7.27 -4.62 -16.15
C GLU A 64 6.84 -3.50 -17.13
N PRO A 65 7.32 -3.44 -18.40
CA PRO A 65 6.89 -2.41 -19.33
C PRO A 65 5.39 -2.50 -19.66
N PHE A 66 4.84 -3.70 -19.91
CA PHE A 66 3.41 -3.87 -20.17
C PHE A 66 2.58 -3.39 -18.98
N ARG A 67 2.97 -3.78 -17.76
CA ARG A 67 2.30 -3.35 -16.53
C ARG A 67 2.36 -1.84 -16.35
N ARG A 68 3.52 -1.23 -16.58
CA ARG A 68 3.73 0.22 -16.37
C ARG A 68 3.01 1.08 -17.42
N PHE A 69 2.97 0.65 -18.68
CA PHE A 69 2.40 1.45 -19.77
C PHE A 69 0.92 1.17 -20.04
N ILE A 70 0.41 -0.02 -19.72
CA ILE A 70 -0.99 -0.39 -20.01
C ILE A 70 -1.81 -0.49 -18.71
N VAL A 71 -1.36 -1.34 -17.79
CA VAL A 71 -2.17 -1.75 -16.61
C VAL A 71 -2.27 -0.64 -15.57
N TYR A 72 -1.16 -0.02 -15.18
CA TYR A 72 -1.19 1.05 -14.18
C TYR A 72 -2.00 2.28 -14.61
N PRO A 73 -1.81 2.85 -15.81
CA PRO A 73 -2.61 3.99 -16.21
C PRO A 73 -4.08 3.62 -16.41
N SER A 74 -4.44 2.38 -16.74
CA SER A 74 -5.85 1.97 -16.82
C SER A 74 -6.49 1.84 -15.45
N ILE A 75 -5.82 1.21 -14.49
CA ILE A 75 -6.30 1.10 -13.10
C ILE A 75 -6.43 2.50 -12.48
N LEU A 76 -5.46 3.39 -12.67
CA LEU A 76 -5.54 4.76 -12.16
C LEU A 76 -6.70 5.55 -12.77
N ARG A 77 -6.98 5.34 -14.07
CA ARG A 77 -8.16 5.93 -14.73
C ARG A 77 -9.46 5.39 -14.16
N GLN A 78 -9.59 4.06 -14.04
CA GLN A 78 -10.77 3.41 -13.46
C GLN A 78 -11.01 3.85 -12.02
N LEU A 79 -9.96 3.90 -11.21
CA LEU A 79 -10.03 4.38 -9.83
C LEU A 79 -10.55 5.83 -9.82
N ARG A 80 -9.96 6.71 -10.63
CA ARG A 80 -10.37 8.12 -10.74
C ARG A 80 -11.82 8.29 -11.22
N GLU A 81 -12.32 7.39 -12.04
CA GLU A 81 -13.72 7.38 -12.49
C GLU A 81 -14.65 6.91 -11.38
N ALA A 82 -14.30 5.83 -10.67
CA ALA A 82 -15.05 5.33 -9.52
C ALA A 82 -15.18 6.40 -8.41
N TRP A 83 -14.08 7.10 -8.09
CA TRP A 83 -14.12 8.20 -7.12
C TRP A 83 -14.98 9.37 -7.58
N ARG A 84 -15.04 9.67 -8.88
CA ARG A 84 -15.91 10.72 -9.43
C ARG A 84 -17.39 10.33 -9.45
N ALA A 85 -17.70 9.04 -9.56
CA ALA A 85 -19.07 8.53 -9.50
C ALA A 85 -19.61 8.41 -8.07
N ALA A 86 -18.71 8.27 -7.09
CA ALA A 86 -19.06 8.17 -5.67
C ALA A 86 -19.20 9.52 -4.96
N LEU A 87 -18.86 10.63 -5.62
CA LEU A 87 -18.97 12.01 -5.13
C LEU A 87 -20.24 12.68 -5.71
#